data_AF-A0A7G2DVA1-F1
#
_entry.id   AF-A0A7G2DVA1-F1
#
_cell.length_a   1.000
_cell.length_b   1.000
_cell.length_c   1.000
_cell.angle_alpha   90.00
_cell.angle_beta   90.00
_cell.angle_gamma   90.00
#
_symmetry.space_group_name_H-M   'P 1'
#
loop_
_entity.id
_entity.type
_entity.pdbx_description
1 polymer ?
#
loop_
_entity_poly.entity_id
_entity_poly.type
_entity_poly.pdbx_seq_one_letter_code
_entity_poly.pdbx_strand_id
1 'polypeptide(L)'
;MVTFMEATHKRKSDGVFVCKKAELIAKKCRNMEHQILSQRDNDDGDTLETSHLTQEEIDAIYQGEVQVNKGKKFGYGSIPVVDPSVDASPNYQEMYLETQEKLQKSDQVIEGMQLKFKDVDFWITMMQNKFPNEVPPSMRTTMNTNGSL
;
A
#
# COMPACT_ATOMS: atom_id res chain seq x y z
N MET A 1 6.33 19.43 8.78
CA MET A 1 6.17 18.40 7.72
C MET A 1 5.08 17.34 7.98
N VAL A 2 4.94 16.81 9.20
CA VAL A 2 3.91 15.79 9.53
C VAL A 2 2.49 16.27 9.22
N THR A 3 2.19 17.54 9.48
CA THR A 3 0.93 18.23 9.14
C THR A 3 0.61 18.20 7.64
N PHE A 4 1.60 18.43 6.78
CA PHE A 4 1.45 18.35 5.33
C PHE A 4 1.17 16.90 4.87
N MET A 5 1.86 15.92 5.47
CA MET A 5 1.63 14.50 5.15
C MET A 5 0.23 14.04 5.59
N GLU A 6 -0.24 14.51 6.73
CA GLU A 6 -1.62 14.25 7.18
C GLU A 6 -2.66 14.91 6.29
N ALA A 7 -2.44 16.14 5.83
CA ALA A 7 -3.36 16.85 4.95
C ALA A 7 -3.44 16.24 3.54
N THR A 8 -2.35 15.63 3.06
CA THR A 8 -2.26 15.08 1.69
C THR A 8 -2.55 13.58 1.60
N HIS A 9 -2.27 12.81 2.65
CA HIS A 9 -2.45 11.37 2.65
C HIS A 9 -3.68 10.89 3.44
N LYS A 10 -4.41 11.76 4.14
CA LYS A 10 -5.72 11.42 4.69
C LYS A 10 -6.82 11.66 3.65
N ARG A 11 -7.75 10.71 3.54
CA ARG A 11 -8.99 10.93 2.80
C ARG A 11 -9.78 12.04 3.47
N LYS A 12 -10.26 13.00 2.67
CA LYS A 12 -11.06 14.14 3.15
C LYS A 12 -12.42 13.71 3.73
N SER A 13 -12.91 12.53 3.35
CA SER A 13 -14.22 11.99 3.75
C SER A 13 -14.25 11.41 5.17
N ASP A 14 -13.20 10.69 5.57
CA ASP A 14 -13.16 9.92 6.83
C ASP A 14 -11.88 10.16 7.65
N GLY A 15 -10.96 10.98 7.16
CA GLY A 15 -9.69 11.27 7.83
C GLY A 15 -8.71 10.10 7.86
N VAL A 16 -8.99 9.00 7.15
CA VAL A 16 -8.19 7.77 7.15
C VAL A 16 -7.00 7.91 6.19
N PHE A 17 -5.83 7.43 6.59
CA PHE A 17 -4.66 7.40 5.72
C PHE A 17 -4.86 6.46 4.53
N VAL A 18 -4.65 6.97 3.32
CA VAL A 18 -4.71 6.22 2.06
C VAL A 18 -3.49 5.32 1.89
N CYS A 19 -2.37 5.67 2.53
CA CYS A 19 -1.11 4.94 2.44
C CYS A 19 -0.67 4.45 3.82
N LYS A 20 -0.53 3.13 3.97
CA LYS A 20 -0.02 2.49 5.21
C LYS A 20 1.35 3.03 5.61
N LYS A 21 2.21 3.38 4.64
CA LYS A 21 3.53 3.96 4.92
C LYS A 21 3.41 5.37 5.51
N ALA A 22 2.48 6.19 5.01
CA ALA A 22 2.21 7.51 5.57
C ALA A 22 1.63 7.41 6.99
N GLU A 23 0.73 6.45 7.22
CA GLU A 23 0.17 6.18 8.55
C GLU A 23 1.24 5.80 9.56
N LEU A 24 2.15 4.89 9.20
CA LEU A 24 3.24 4.46 10.08
C LEU A 24 4.20 5.61 10.42
N ILE A 25 4.58 6.42 9.44
CA ILE A 25 5.45 7.58 9.66
C ILE A 25 4.75 8.60 10.57
N ALA A 26 3.47 8.93 10.31
CA ALA A 26 2.73 9.88 11.14
C ALA A 26 2.60 9.39 12.58
N LYS A 27 2.28 8.11 12.77
CA LYS A 27 2.17 7.50 14.11
C LYS A 27 3.50 7.54 14.85
N LYS A 28 4.61 7.25 14.17
CA LYS A 28 5.94 7.24 14.80
C LYS A 28 6.44 8.66 15.12
N CYS A 29 6.19 9.63 14.24
CA CYS A 29 6.44 11.04 14.52
C CYS A 29 5.67 11.54 15.75
N ARG A 30 4.36 11.27 15.83
CA ARG A 30 3.53 11.65 16.99
C ARG A 30 3.99 10.99 18.30
N ASN A 31 4.39 9.72 18.24
CA ASN A 31 4.92 9.03 19.42
C ASN A 31 6.24 9.65 19.91
N MET A 32 7.13 10.02 18.99
CA MET A 32 8.39 10.70 19.34
C MET A 32 8.12 12.10 19.89
N GLU A 33 7.15 12.83 19.34
CA GLU A 33 6.71 14.12 19.85
C GLU A 33 6.21 14.03 21.29
N HIS A 34 5.35 13.04 21.58
CA HIS A 34 4.93 12.77 22.95
C HIS A 34 6.10 12.42 23.88
N GLN A 35 7.09 11.65 23.40
CA GLN A 35 8.25 11.27 24.19
C GLN A 35 9.13 12.48 24.55
N ILE A 36 9.35 13.41 23.61
CA ILE A 36 10.15 14.62 23.85
C ILE A 36 9.42 15.55 24.82
N LEU A 37 8.11 15.75 24.64
CA LEU A 37 7.30 16.57 25.56
C LEU A 37 7.29 15.97 26.97
N SER A 38 7.12 14.65 27.10
CA SER A 38 7.19 13.98 28.41
C SER A 38 8.56 14.06 29.07
N GLN A 39 9.66 14.24 28.32
CA GLN A 39 10.99 14.45 28.91
C GLN A 39 11.16 15.90 29.39
N ARG A 40 10.62 16.89 28.68
CA ARG A 40 10.66 18.30 29.07
C ARG A 40 9.87 18.60 30.34
N ASP A 41 8.72 17.96 30.53
CA ASP A 41 7.89 18.15 31.74
C ASP A 41 8.56 17.60 33.02
N ASN A 42 9.66 16.82 32.91
CA ASN A 42 10.40 16.26 34.04
C ASN A 42 11.68 17.03 34.41
N ASP A 43 12.07 18.06 33.64
CA ASP A 43 13.32 18.81 33.82
C ASP A 43 13.04 20.31 33.98
N ASP A 44 13.01 20.71 35.25
CA ASP A 44 13.08 22.07 35.80
C ASP A 44 11.86 23.01 35.77
N GLY A 45 11.68 23.65 36.93
CA GLY A 45 10.64 24.62 37.19
C GLY A 45 10.95 26.00 36.60
N ASP A 46 9.89 26.73 36.32
CA ASP A 46 9.88 28.17 36.04
C ASP A 46 10.43 28.59 34.66
N THR A 47 9.87 28.05 33.58
CA THR A 47 9.74 28.79 32.33
C THR A 47 8.47 28.35 31.60
N LEU A 48 7.62 29.30 31.22
CA LEU A 48 6.46 29.06 30.35
C LEU A 48 6.93 28.72 28.93
N GLU A 49 7.61 27.58 28.75
CA GLU A 49 7.92 27.06 27.43
C GLU A 49 6.68 26.39 26.84
N THR A 50 6.33 26.86 25.65
CA THR A 50 5.19 26.42 24.87
C THR A 50 5.21 24.89 24.69
N SER A 51 4.09 24.23 25.01
CA SER A 51 3.86 22.78 24.93
C SER A 51 3.86 22.19 23.50
N HIS A 52 4.52 22.87 22.57
CA HIS A 52 4.54 22.56 21.15
C HIS A 52 5.99 22.49 20.67
N LEU A 53 6.33 21.38 20.03
CA LEU A 53 7.62 21.24 19.35
C LEU A 53 7.78 22.33 18.29
N THR A 54 9.00 22.85 18.14
CA THR A 54 9.28 23.77 17.05
C THR A 54 9.24 23.03 15.71
N GLN A 55 9.06 23.77 14.61
CA GLN A 55 9.03 23.18 13.28
C GLN A 55 10.34 22.43 12.94
N GLU A 56 11.47 22.90 13.47
CA GLU A 56 12.79 22.26 13.33
C GLU A 56 12.84 20.90 14.02
N GLU A 57 12.24 20.77 15.22
CA GLU A 57 12.17 19.52 15.97
C GLU A 57 11.27 18.52 15.27
N ILE A 58 10.12 18.97 14.76
CA ILE A 58 9.20 18.15 13.96
C ILE A 58 9.90 17.65 12.69
N ASP A 59 10.69 18.50 12.05
CA ASP A 59 11.41 18.13 10.82
C ASP A 59 12.60 17.20 11.12
N ALA A 60 13.29 17.36 12.25
CA ALA A 60 14.33 16.44 12.71
C ALA A 60 13.77 15.04 13.01
N ILE A 61 12.62 14.95 13.69
CA ILE A 61 11.91 13.68 13.93
C ILE A 61 11.56 13.02 12.60
N TYR A 62 11.02 13.79 11.65
CA TYR A 62 10.68 13.27 10.33
C TYR A 62 11.92 12.79 9.56
N GLN A 63 13.02 13.52 9.61
CA GLN A 63 14.28 13.13 8.96
C GLN A 63 14.87 11.84 9.55
N GLY A 64 14.77 11.65 10.87
CA GLY A 64 15.19 10.41 11.52
C GLY A 64 14.31 9.21 11.15
N GLU A 65 13.03 9.45 10.88
CA GLU A 65 12.05 8.40 10.58
C GLU A 65 11.95 8.02 9.10
N VAL A 66 12.16 8.98 8.20
CA VAL A 66 12.05 8.77 6.77
C VAL A 66 13.41 8.42 6.19
N GLN A 67 13.63 7.12 5.98
CA GLN A 67 14.81 6.62 5.26
C GLN A 67 14.90 7.27 3.88
N VAL A 68 16.06 7.88 3.61
CA VAL A 68 16.43 8.40 2.29
C VAL A 68 16.99 7.24 1.47
N ASN A 69 16.21 6.75 0.52
CA ASN A 69 16.66 5.71 -0.41
C ASN A 69 16.98 6.35 -1.76
N LYS A 70 18.26 6.32 -2.16
CA LYS A 70 18.74 6.86 -3.44
C LYS A 70 18.33 8.33 -3.68
N GLY A 71 18.53 9.20 -2.69
CA GLY A 71 18.17 10.63 -2.77
C GLY A 71 16.67 10.93 -2.76
N LYS A 72 15.80 9.90 -2.69
CA LYS A 72 14.34 10.05 -2.62
C LYS A 72 13.87 9.85 -1.19
N LYS A 73 13.18 10.86 -0.65
CA LYS A 73 12.48 10.81 0.63
C LYS A 73 10.97 10.74 0.39
N PHE A 74 10.29 9.94 1.21
CA PHE A 74 8.83 9.84 1.16
C PHE A 74 8.21 11.23 1.47
N GLY A 75 7.06 11.56 0.89
CA GLY A 75 6.31 12.79 1.23
C GLY A 75 6.83 14.12 0.67
N TYR A 76 8.06 14.20 0.16
CA TYR A 76 8.50 15.36 -0.63
C TYR A 76 8.27 15.07 -2.11
N GLY A 77 7.23 15.66 -2.69
CA GLY A 77 7.22 15.87 -4.14
C GLY A 77 8.48 16.64 -4.53
N SER A 78 9.19 16.17 -5.57
CA SER A 78 10.36 16.74 -6.28
C SER A 78 11.10 17.94 -5.67
N ILE A 79 11.45 17.92 -4.38
CA ILE A 79 12.38 18.89 -3.81
C ILE A 79 13.76 18.23 -3.82
N PRO A 80 14.73 18.75 -4.58
CA PRO A 80 16.07 18.20 -4.61
C PRO A 80 16.64 18.26 -3.18
N VAL A 81 16.96 17.09 -2.64
CA VAL A 81 17.95 17.01 -1.58
C VAL A 81 19.22 17.54 -2.23
N VAL A 82 19.81 18.60 -1.69
CA VAL A 82 21.07 19.17 -2.16
C VAL A 82 22.15 18.14 -1.85
N ASP A 83 22.25 17.13 -2.70
CA ASP A 83 23.36 16.19 -2.76
C ASP A 83 24.05 16.46 -4.11
N PRO A 84 25.27 17.02 -4.14
CA PRO A 84 25.91 17.46 -5.38
C PRO A 84 26.28 16.32 -6.34
N SER A 85 26.04 15.05 -5.96
CA SER A 85 26.69 13.90 -6.59
C SER A 85 25.75 12.93 -7.33
N VAL A 86 24.45 13.19 -7.45
CA VAL A 86 23.56 12.20 -8.09
C VAL A 86 22.65 12.84 -9.13
N ASP A 87 23.24 13.13 -10.28
CA ASP A 87 22.50 13.30 -11.54
C ASP A 87 21.95 11.93 -11.97
N ALA A 88 20.83 11.54 -11.37
CA ALA A 88 20.06 10.38 -11.79
C ALA A 88 18.59 10.75 -11.85
N SER A 89 18.25 11.62 -12.81
CA SER A 89 16.86 11.73 -13.27
C SER A 89 16.38 10.33 -13.67
N PRO A 90 15.32 9.79 -13.05
CA PRO A 90 14.77 8.51 -13.47
C PRO A 90 14.37 8.61 -14.93
N ASN A 91 14.77 7.65 -15.76
CA ASN A 91 14.30 7.55 -17.14
C ASN A 91 12.81 7.15 -17.13
N TYR A 92 11.94 8.14 -16.96
CA TYR A 92 10.49 7.96 -16.91
C TYR A 92 9.95 7.27 -18.16
N GLN A 93 10.60 7.48 -19.30
CA GLN A 93 10.20 6.87 -20.56
C GLN A 93 10.45 5.36 -20.57
N GLU A 94 11.59 4.91 -20.04
CA GLU A 94 11.90 3.49 -19.92
C GLU A 94 10.97 2.77 -18.94
N MET A 95 10.70 3.35 -17.77
CA MET A 95 9.73 2.78 -16.82
C MET A 95 8.31 2.72 -17.39
N TYR A 96 7.91 3.73 -18.17
CA TYR A 96 6.61 3.75 -18.84
C TYR A 96 6.50 2.61 -19.86
N LEU A 97 7.51 2.45 -20.72
CA LEU A 97 7.57 1.39 -21.71
C LEU A 97 7.59 0.00 -21.06
N GLU A 98 8.38 -0.20 -20.00
CA GLU A 98 8.42 -1.46 -19.25
C GLU A 98 7.05 -1.79 -18.64
N THR A 99 6.35 -0.79 -18.11
CA THR A 99 5.00 -0.96 -17.55
C THR A 99 4.00 -1.33 -18.64
N GLN A 100 4.09 -0.69 -19.80
CA GLN A 100 3.22 -0.97 -20.94
C GLN A 100 3.43 -2.39 -21.49
N GLU A 101 4.68 -2.84 -21.60
CA GLU A 101 5.02 -4.20 -22.04
C GLU A 101 4.47 -5.25 -21.06
N LYS A 102 4.66 -5.03 -19.75
CA LYS A 102 4.12 -5.91 -18.71
C LYS A 102 2.60 -6.00 -18.76
N LEU A 103 1.93 -4.87 -18.99
CA LEU A 103 0.47 -4.83 -19.12
C LEU A 103 0.01 -5.63 -20.35
N GLN A 104 0.61 -5.39 -21.51
CA GLN A 104 0.28 -6.11 -22.75
C GLN A 104 0.48 -7.63 -22.60
N LYS A 105 1.58 -8.05 -21.95
CA LYS A 105 1.83 -9.47 -21.67
C LYS A 105 0.76 -10.07 -20.75
N SER A 106 0.33 -9.32 -19.73
CA SER A 106 -0.75 -9.76 -18.84
C SER A 106 -2.07 -9.92 -19.59
N ASP A 107 -2.42 -8.97 -20.45
CA ASP A 107 -3.66 -9.01 -21.24
C ASP A 107 -3.68 -10.24 -22.17
N GLN A 108 -2.57 -10.54 -22.85
CA GLN A 108 -2.45 -11.75 -23.69
C GLN A 108 -2.62 -13.04 -22.89
N VAL A 109 -2.10 -13.10 -21.65
CA VAL A 109 -2.28 -14.27 -20.77
C VAL A 109 -3.75 -14.42 -20.38
N ILE A 110 -4.44 -13.31 -20.07
CA ILE A 110 -5.85 -13.30 -19.71
C ILE A 110 -6.71 -13.77 -20.88
N GLU A 111 -6.48 -13.25 -22.09
CA GLU A 111 -7.19 -13.68 -23.30
C GLU A 111 -6.99 -15.18 -23.57
N GLY A 112 -5.76 -15.68 -23.42
CA GLY A 112 -5.45 -17.09 -23.53
C GLY A 112 -6.17 -17.97 -22.49
N MET A 113 -6.30 -17.50 -21.25
CA MET A 113 -7.06 -18.19 -20.22
C MET A 113 -8.56 -18.20 -20.52
N GLN A 114 -9.12 -17.07 -20.97
CA GLN A 114 -10.53 -16.97 -21.34
C GLN A 114 -10.91 -17.96 -22.44
N LEU A 115 -10.03 -18.16 -23.43
CA LEU A 115 -10.25 -19.14 -24.49
C LEU A 115 -10.33 -20.58 -23.92
N LYS A 116 -9.40 -20.93 -23.03
CA LYS A 116 -9.40 -22.25 -22.37
C LYS A 116 -10.63 -22.47 -21.49
N PHE A 117 -11.12 -21.43 -20.81
CA PHE A 117 -12.34 -21.55 -20.01
C PHE A 117 -13.56 -21.85 -20.87
N LYS A 118 -13.67 -21.29 -22.09
CA LYS A 118 -14.75 -21.63 -23.02
C LYS A 118 -14.75 -23.11 -23.40
N ASP A 119 -13.58 -23.69 -23.65
CA ASP A 119 -13.46 -25.13 -23.94
C ASP A 119 -13.87 -25.97 -22.74
N VAL A 120 -13.46 -25.58 -21.53
CA VAL A 120 -13.85 -26.26 -20.29
C VAL A 120 -15.36 -26.20 -20.10
N ASP A 121 -15.98 -25.03 -20.24
CA ASP A 121 -17.43 -24.86 -20.12
C ASP A 121 -18.20 -25.69 -21.14
N PHE A 122 -17.70 -25.75 -22.38
CA PHE A 122 -18.26 -26.59 -23.44
C PHE A 122 -18.23 -28.08 -23.04
N TRP A 123 -17.07 -28.58 -22.59
CA TRP A 123 -16.94 -29.98 -22.18
C TRP A 123 -17.76 -30.32 -20.93
N ILE A 124 -17.84 -29.41 -19.96
CA ILE A 124 -18.71 -29.57 -18.79
C ILE A 124 -20.16 -29.72 -19.23
N THR A 125 -20.64 -28.81 -20.09
CA THR A 125 -22.00 -28.84 -20.62
C THR A 125 -22.28 -30.14 -21.39
N MET A 126 -21.34 -30.56 -22.25
CA MET A 126 -21.46 -31.81 -23.01
C MET A 126 -21.55 -33.02 -22.07
N MET A 127 -20.70 -33.09 -21.06
CA MET A 127 -20.68 -34.22 -20.11
C MET A 127 -21.93 -34.26 -19.24
N GLN A 128 -22.42 -33.10 -18.78
CA GLN A 128 -23.69 -33.00 -18.06
C GLN A 128 -24.87 -33.49 -18.90
N ASN A 129 -24.92 -33.11 -20.18
CA ASN A 129 -25.98 -33.57 -21.09
C ASN A 129 -25.90 -35.07 -21.37
N LYS A 130 -24.68 -35.63 -21.49
CA LYS A 130 -24.48 -37.05 -21.78
C LYS A 130 -24.73 -37.94 -20.56
N PHE A 131 -24.44 -37.43 -19.36
CA PHE A 131 -24.59 -38.16 -18.09
C PHE A 131 -25.35 -37.29 -17.07
N PRO A 132 -26.66 -37.08 -17.26
CA PRO A 132 -27.44 -36.13 -16.44
C PRO A 132 -27.56 -36.54 -14.96
N ASN A 133 -27.38 -37.82 -14.67
CA ASN A 133 -27.47 -38.36 -13.31
C ASN A 133 -26.09 -38.47 -12.61
N GLU A 134 -25.00 -38.23 -13.34
CA GLU A 134 -23.66 -38.27 -12.78
C GLU A 134 -23.27 -36.91 -12.21
N VAL A 135 -22.96 -36.89 -10.93
CA VAL A 135 -22.50 -35.68 -10.25
C VAL A 135 -20.97 -35.69 -10.20
N PRO A 136 -20.28 -34.60 -10.59
CA PRO A 136 -18.84 -34.51 -10.50
C PRO A 136 -18.33 -34.84 -9.08
N PRO A 137 -17.18 -35.51 -8.92
CA PRO A 137 -16.67 -35.91 -7.61
C PRO A 137 -16.57 -34.76 -6.58
N SER A 138 -16.28 -33.54 -7.03
CA SER A 138 -16.25 -32.34 -6.19
C SER A 138 -17.60 -31.96 -5.58
N MET A 139 -18.71 -32.46 -6.14
CA MET A 139 -20.09 -32.16 -5.73
C MET A 139 -20.78 -33.36 -5.04
N ARG A 140 -20.14 -34.52 -4.94
CA ARG A 140 -20.75 -35.74 -4.35
C ARG A 140 -20.96 -35.66 -2.83
N THR A 141 -20.34 -34.71 -2.15
CA THR A 141 -20.32 -34.60 -0.67
C THR A 141 -21.67 -34.15 -0.06
N THR A 142 -22.66 -33.75 -0.85
CA THR A 142 -23.96 -33.25 -0.35
C THR A 142 -25.12 -34.24 -0.43
N MET A 143 -24.98 -35.41 -1.10
CA MET A 143 -26.10 -36.33 -1.31
C MET A 143 -26.21 -37.52 -0.33
N ASN A 144 -25.18 -37.80 0.49
CA ASN A 144 -25.17 -39.02 1.33
C ASN A 144 -25.70 -38.86 2.77
N THR A 145 -26.28 -37.72 3.15
CA THR A 145 -26.74 -37.50 4.54
C THR A 145 -28.24 -37.73 4.78
N ASN A 146 -29.06 -37.94 3.75
CA ASN A 146 -30.53 -38.00 3.89
C ASN A 146 -31.16 -39.36 3.55
N GLY A 147 -30.40 -40.45 3.56
CA GLY A 147 -30.86 -41.78 3.12
C GLY A 147 -30.81 -42.89 4.16
N SER A 148 -30.83 -42.57 5.46
CA SER A 148 -30.86 -43.61 6.50
C SER A 148 -32.15 -43.48 7.34
N LEU A 149 -33.19 -44.19 6.89
CA LEU A 149 -34.21 -44.88 7.68
C LEU A 149 -35.02 -45.81 6.77
#